data_AF-A0A317DSK6-F1
#
_entry.id   AF-A0A317DSK6-F1
#
_cell.length_a   1.000
_cell.length_b   1.000
_cell.length_c   1.000
_cell.angle_alpha   90.00
_cell.angle_beta   90.00
_cell.angle_gamma   90.00
#
_symmetry.space_group_name_H-M   'P 1'
#
loop_
_entity.id
_entity.type
_entity.pdbx_description
1 polymer ?
#
loop_
_entity_poly.entity_id
_entity_poly.type
_entity_poly.pdbx_seq_one_letter_code
_entity_poly.pdbx_strand_id
1 'polypeptide(L)' 'MITPHNMDGRVAAQQGRPVSTNPHATGTRAYYGWLADWHEGQAVQLRAGDPKRCKLNEMARQYRLRFHLAPPSAAGA' A
#
# COMPACT_ATOMS: atom_id res chain seq x y z
N MET A 1 -17.52 -4.37 13.13
CA MET A 1 -16.37 -4.56 14.03
C MET A 1 -15.11 -4.38 13.20
N ILE A 2 -14.36 -3.30 13.39
CA ILE A 2 -13.07 -3.07 12.72
C ILE A 2 -12.00 -3.58 13.67
N THR A 3 -11.43 -4.75 13.39
CA THR A 3 -10.31 -5.27 14.16
C THR A 3 -9.10 -4.33 14.01
N PRO A 4 -8.45 -3.90 15.11
CA PRO A 4 -7.37 -2.91 15.09
C PRO A 4 -6.05 -3.38 14.43
N HIS A 5 -6.01 -4.56 13.80
CA HIS A 5 -4.79 -5.17 13.25
C HIS A 5 -4.61 -5.03 11.73
N ASN A 6 -5.58 -4.46 11.01
CA ASN A 6 -5.47 -4.24 9.56
C ASN A 6 -5.75 -2.77 9.23
N MET A 7 -4.84 -1.87 9.61
CA MET A 7 -4.92 -0.49 9.11
C MET A 7 -4.57 -0.51 7.62
N ASP A 8 -5.56 -0.22 6.77
CA ASP A 8 -5.37 -0.11 5.32
C ASP A 8 -4.29 0.92 4.99
N GLY A 9 -3.44 0.60 4.00
CA GLY A 9 -2.34 1.49 3.59
C GLY A 9 -2.84 2.88 3.20
N ARG A 10 -4.00 2.95 2.54
CA ARG A 10 -4.64 4.22 2.16
C ARG A 10 -4.99 5.09 3.37
N VAL A 11 -5.53 4.49 4.43
CA VAL A 11 -5.89 5.20 5.67
C VAL A 11 -4.62 5.69 6.37
N ALA A 12 -3.59 4.84 6.45
CA ALA A 12 -2.30 5.22 7.03
C ALA A 12 -1.68 6.43 6.30
N ALA A 13 -1.72 6.43 4.97
CA ALA A 13 -1.24 7.56 4.16
C ALA A 13 -2.02 8.85 4.41
N GLN A 14 -3.35 8.77 4.48
CA GLN A 14 -4.22 9.92 4.75
C GLN A 14 -4.04 10.49 6.16
N GLN A 15 -3.59 9.66 7.10
CA GLN A 15 -3.22 10.09 8.46
C GLN A 15 -1.77 10.60 8.56
N GLY A 16 -1.03 10.69 7.45
CA GLY A 16 0.36 11.12 7.45
C GLY A 16 1.33 10.11 8.06
N ARG A 17 0.92 8.84 8.21
CA ARG A 17 1.80 7.78 8.73
C ARG A 17 2.85 7.40 7.68
N PRO A 18 4.11 7.17 8.09
CA PRO A 18 5.15 6.76 7.17
C PRO A 18 4.94 5.33 6.66
N VAL A 19 5.51 5.02 5.51
CA VAL A 19 5.46 3.69 4.88
C VAL A 19 6.03 2.58 5.78
N SER A 20 6.93 2.91 6.71
CA SER A 20 7.49 1.98 7.70
C SER A 20 6.47 1.48 8.73
N THR A 21 5.27 2.06 8.77
CA THR A 21 4.16 1.56 9.61
C THR A 21 3.42 0.36 8.98
N ASN A 22 3.85 -0.10 7.81
CA ASN A 22 3.31 -1.32 7.19
C ASN A 22 3.45 -2.51 8.16
N PRO A 23 2.34 -3.14 8.58
CA PRO A 23 2.39 -4.24 9.55
C PRO A 23 2.80 -5.58 8.93
N HIS A 24 2.88 -5.66 7.59
CA HIS A 24 3.11 -6.93 6.90
C HIS A 24 4.60 -7.17 6.64
N ALA A 25 4.99 -8.45 6.71
CA ALA A 25 6.35 -8.85 6.40
C ALA A 25 6.72 -8.54 4.94
N THR A 26 7.92 -7.98 4.73
CA THR A 26 8.44 -7.64 3.40
C THR A 26 8.37 -8.81 2.44
N GLY A 27 7.97 -8.55 1.20
CA GLY A 27 7.91 -9.55 0.13
C GLY A 27 6.63 -10.40 0.11
N THR A 28 5.76 -10.27 1.12
CA THR A 28 4.46 -10.93 1.13
C THR A 28 3.45 -10.22 0.22
N ARG A 29 2.41 -10.95 -0.19
CA ARG A 29 1.28 -10.37 -0.93
C ARG A 29 0.64 -9.22 -0.15
N ALA A 30 0.40 -9.38 1.15
CA ALA A 30 -0.18 -8.33 1.99
C ALA A 30 0.71 -7.08 2.07
N TYR A 31 2.03 -7.25 2.14
CA TYR A 31 2.99 -6.14 2.10
C TYR A 31 2.87 -5.31 0.83
N TYR A 32 2.84 -5.96 -0.34
CA TYR A 32 2.71 -5.24 -1.61
C TYR A 32 1.33 -4.59 -1.78
N GLY A 33 0.26 -5.24 -1.33
CA GLY A 33 -1.09 -4.66 -1.34
C GLY A 33 -1.15 -3.37 -0.51
N TRP A 34 -0.67 -3.45 0.72
CA TRP A 34 -0.62 -2.29 1.62
C TRP A 34 0.22 -1.14 1.06
N LEU A 35 1.39 -1.44 0.47
CA LEU A 35 2.22 -0.41 -0.17
C LEU A 35 1.50 0.25 -1.34
N ALA A 36 0.78 -0.51 -2.17
CA ALA A 36 0.01 0.06 -3.25
C ALA A 36 -1.04 1.06 -2.72
N ASP A 37 -1.82 0.64 -1.72
CA ASP A 37 -2.88 1.45 -1.14
C ASP A 37 -2.33 2.71 -0.45
N TRP A 38 -1.17 2.60 0.20
CA TRP A 38 -0.48 3.75 0.82
C TRP A 38 -0.04 4.78 -0.22
N HIS A 39 0.56 4.35 -1.32
CA HIS A 39 0.99 5.27 -2.39
C HIS A 39 -0.21 5.94 -3.07
N GLU A 40 -1.31 5.23 -3.28
CA GLU A 40 -2.55 5.85 -3.77
C GLU A 40 -3.13 6.85 -2.78
N GLY A 41 -3.13 6.53 -1.49
CA GLY A 41 -3.60 7.43 -0.44
C GLY A 41 -2.80 8.74 -0.39
N GLN A 42 -1.48 8.69 -0.62
CA GLN A 42 -0.66 9.88 -0.80
C GLN A 42 -1.00 10.63 -2.10
N ALA A 43 -1.16 9.90 -3.21
CA ALA A 43 -1.46 10.50 -4.51
C ALA A 43 -2.79 11.28 -4.52
N VAL A 44 -3.81 10.77 -3.81
CA VAL A 44 -5.13 11.43 -3.69
C VAL A 44 -5.05 12.77 -2.95
N GLN A 45 -4.10 12.93 -2.03
CA GLN A 45 -3.88 14.18 -1.30
C GLN A 45 -3.21 15.27 -2.15
N LEU A 46 -2.64 14.89 -3.30
CA LEU A 46 -1.96 15.80 -4.21
C LEU A 46 -2.88 16.26 -5.34
N ARG A 47 -2.61 17.46 -5.87
CA ARG A 47 -3.32 18.00 -7.04
C ARG A 47 -3.06 17.14 -8.28
N ALA A 48 -4.03 17.11 -9.20
CA ALA A 48 -3.97 16.25 -10.39
C ALA A 48 -2.73 16.47 -11.27
N GLY A 49 -2.22 17.70 -11.34
CA GLY A 49 -1.01 18.05 -12.11
C GLY A 49 0.31 17.97 -11.34
N ASP A 50 0.30 17.51 -10.08
CA ASP A 50 1.53 17.40 -9.31
C ASP A 50 2.39 16.23 -9.85
N PRO A 51 3.64 16.45 -10.28
CA PRO A 51 4.50 15.37 -10.76
C PRO A 51 4.72 14.27 -9.70
N LYS A 52 4.65 14.60 -8.40
CA LYS A 52 4.71 13.62 -7.32
C LYS A 52 3.51 12.69 -7.33
N ARG A 53 2.32 13.17 -7.73
CA ARG A 53 1.12 12.33 -7.87
C ARG A 53 1.31 11.26 -8.94
N CYS A 54 1.86 11.63 -10.09
CA CYS A 54 2.17 10.68 -11.16
C CYS A 54 3.16 9.61 -10.68
N LYS A 55 4.23 10.02 -9.97
CA LYS A 55 5.22 9.10 -9.41
C LYS A 55 4.61 8.13 -8.40
N LEU A 56 3.77 8.63 -7.49
CA LEU A 56 3.09 7.81 -6.48
C LEU A 56 2.12 6.81 -7.12
N ASN A 57 1.35 7.22 -8.14
CA ASN A 57 0.48 6.32 -8.90
C ASN A 57 1.26 5.22 -9.62
N GLU A 58 2.40 5.56 -10.23
CA GLU A 58 3.27 4.57 -10.88
C GLU A 58 3.84 3.58 -9.86
N MET A 59 4.29 4.06 -8.70
CA MET A 59 4.73 3.18 -7.60
C MET A 59 3.60 2.25 -7.13
N ALA A 60 2.39 2.78 -6.94
CA ALA A 60 1.23 1.98 -6.56
C ALA A 60 0.93 0.88 -7.58
N ARG A 61 1.03 1.20 -8.88
CA ARG A 61 0.86 0.22 -9.97
C ARG A 61 1.93 -0.88 -9.91
N GLN A 62 3.20 -0.53 -9.71
CA GLN A 62 4.28 -1.51 -9.58
C GLN A 62 4.08 -2.44 -8.39
N TYR A 63 3.62 -1.91 -7.25
CA TYR A 63 3.30 -2.75 -6.09
C TYR A 63 2.08 -3.63 -6.33
N ARG A 64 1.06 -3.19 -7.07
CA ARG A 64 -0.04 -4.06 -7.48
C ARG A 64 0.42 -5.21 -8.37
N LEU A 65 1.34 -4.95 -9.31
CA LEU A 65 1.93 -6.02 -10.12
C LEU A 65 2.62 -7.05 -9.21
N ARG A 66 3.43 -6.58 -8.23
CA ARG A 66 4.06 -7.48 -7.25
C ARG A 66 3.06 -8.20 -6.35
N PHE A 67 1.94 -7.57 -5.98
CA PHE A 67 0.86 -8.21 -5.24
C PHE A 67 0.27 -9.40 -6.01
N HIS A 68 0.10 -9.26 -7.33
CA HIS A 68 -0.41 -10.35 -8.17
C HIS A 68 0.62 -11.44 -8.46
N LEU A 69 1.91 -11.09 -8.48
CA LEU A 69 3.01 -12.04 -8.68
C LEU A 69 3.44 -12.75 -7.39
N ALA A 70 3.18 -12.15 -6.23
CA ALA A 70 3.52 -12.75 -4.95
C ALA A 70 2.65 -13.99 -4.73
N PRO A 71 3.25 -15.10 -4.24
CA PRO A 71 2.45 -16.26 -3.86
C PRO A 71 1.41 -15.82 -2.81
N PRO A 72 0.17 -16.35 -2.87
CA PRO A 72 -0.73 -16.18 -1.74
C PRO A 72 0.01 -16.70 -0.50
N SER A 73 0.10 -15.89 0.56
CA SER A 73 0.70 -16.33 1.82
C SER A 73 0.14 -17.71 2.12
N ALA A 74 1.01 -18.72 2.17
CA ALA A 74 0.61 -20.09 2.45
C ALA A 74 -0.23 -20.06 3.73
N ALA A 75 -1.53 -20.32 3.59
CA ALA A 75 -2.32 -20.72 4.74
C ALA A 75 -1.62 -21.97 5.26
N GLY A 76 -1.20 -21.93 6.52
CA GLY A 76 -0.37 -22.95 7.15
C GLY A 76 -0.86 -24.36 6.82
N ALA A 77 0.08 -25.20 6.40
CA ALA A 77 -0.04 -26.66 6.50
C ALA A 77 0.15 -27.08 7.95
#